data_AF-A0A1T4KJ45-F1
#
_entry.id   AF-A0A1T4KJ45-F1
#
_cell.length_a   1.000
_cell.length_b   1.000
_cell.length_c   1.000
_cell.angle_alpha   90.00
_cell.angle_beta   90.00
_cell.angle_gamma   90.00
#
_symmetry.space_group_name_H-M   'P 1'
#
loop_
_entity.id
_entity.type
_entity.pdbx_description
1 polymer ?
#
loop_
_entity_poly.entity_id
_entity_poly.type
_entity_poly.pdbx_seq_one_letter_code
_entity_poly.pdbx_strand_id
1 'polypeptide(L)' 'MDKIWYVRSSKRKGGPFTEEELIRLIRQEIIDEEYEIWNPEMKGWMKLVDSVYSFYIPEKENEE' A
#
# COMPACT_ATOMS: atom_id res chain seq x y z
N MET A 1 -15.62 -8.42 -2.38
CA MET A 1 -14.97 -7.38 -1.58
C MET A 1 -15.14 -6.06 -2.28
N ASP A 2 -15.49 -5.01 -1.54
CA ASP A 2 -15.60 -3.66 -2.08
C ASP A 2 -14.23 -3.07 -2.42
N LYS A 3 -14.18 -2.28 -3.49
CA LYS A 3 -12.99 -1.53 -3.88
C LYS A 3 -13.00 -0.21 -3.12
N ILE A 4 -12.29 -0.16 -1.99
CA ILE A 4 -12.26 1.00 -1.09
C ILE A 4 -10.85 1.49 -0.76
N TRP A 5 -9.81 0.76 -1.19
CA TRP A 5 -8.43 1.10 -0.89
C TRP A 5 -7.84 2.01 -1.96
N TYR A 6 -7.26 3.11 -1.53
CA TYR A 6 -6.57 4.07 -2.38
C TYR A 6 -5.11 4.18 -1.95
N VAL A 7 -4.24 4.45 -2.93
CA VAL A 7 -2.80 4.61 -2.70
C VAL A 7 -2.32 5.90 -3.33
N ARG A 8 -1.34 6.56 -2.70
CA ARG A 8 -0.69 7.72 -3.29
C ARG A 8 0.78 7.79 -2.90
N SER A 9 1.55 8.42 -3.76
CA SER A 9 2.90 8.91 -3.52
C SER A 9 3.02 10.30 -4.14
N SER A 10 4.17 10.94 -4.00
CA SER A 10 4.45 12.24 -4.63
C SER A 10 4.31 12.21 -6.16
N LYS A 11 4.41 11.03 -6.79
CA LYS A 11 4.42 10.88 -8.26
C LYS A 11 3.20 10.15 -8.81
N ARG A 12 2.50 9.34 -8.01
CA ARG A 12 1.40 8.48 -8.48
C ARG A 12 0.25 8.45 -7.50
N LYS A 13 -0.96 8.29 -8.02
CA LYS A 13 -2.17 7.96 -7.26
C LYS A 13 -2.82 6.76 -7.93
N GLY A 14 -3.43 5.88 -7.15
CA GLY A 14 -4.08 4.69 -7.65
C GLY A 14 -5.29 4.30 -6.81
N GLY A 15 -6.19 3.54 -7.42
CA GLY A 15 -7.38 2.99 -6.79
C GLY A 15 -8.69 3.49 -7.41
N PRO A 16 -9.84 3.03 -6.89
CA PRO A 16 -9.95 2.14 -5.73
C PRO A 16 -9.57 0.68 -6.04
N PHE A 17 -9.02 0.00 -5.05
CA PHE A 17 -8.63 -1.42 -5.06
C PHE A 17 -9.38 -2.21 -3.99
N THR A 18 -9.51 -3.53 -4.17
CA THR A 18 -9.82 -4.43 -3.06
C THR A 18 -8.60 -4.58 -2.14
N GLU A 19 -8.80 -5.10 -0.93
CA GLU A 19 -7.70 -5.44 -0.03
C GLU A 19 -6.71 -6.43 -0.68
N GLU A 20 -7.21 -7.46 -1.35
CA GLU A 20 -6.38 -8.43 -2.06
C GLU A 20 -5.56 -7.79 -3.20
N GLU A 21 -6.15 -6.86 -3.94
CA GLU A 21 -5.44 -6.09 -4.97
C GLU A 21 -4.34 -5.21 -4.34
N LEU A 22 -4.62 -4.53 -3.23
CA LEU A 22 -3.63 -3.75 -2.49
C LEU A 22 -2.44 -4.63 -2.07
N ILE A 23 -2.70 -5.78 -1.44
CA ILE A 23 -1.65 -6.72 -1.01
C ILE A 23 -0.81 -7.19 -2.20
N ARG A 24 -1.43 -7.48 -3.35
CA ARG A 24 -0.70 -7.86 -4.56
C ARG A 24 0.22 -6.76 -5.06
N LEU A 25 -0.25 -5.50 -5.06
CA LEU A 25 0.55 -4.35 -5.46
C LEU A 25 1.79 -4.16 -4.57
N ILE A 26 1.64 -4.37 -3.26
CA ILE A 26 2.74 -4.29 -2.29
C ILE A 26 3.76 -5.39 -2.55
N ARG A 27 3.29 -6.64 -2.68
CA ARG A 27 4.18 -7.80 -2.93
C ARG A 27 4.90 -7.75 -4.27
N GLN A 28 4.32 -7.08 -5.26
CA GLN A 28 4.93 -6.85 -6.56
C GLN A 28 5.82 -5.60 -6.59
N GLU A 29 6.02 -4.93 -5.45
CA GLU A 29 6.80 -3.70 -5.32
C GLU A 29 6.33 -2.58 -6.27
N ILE A 30 5.06 -2.64 -6.69
CA ILE A 30 4.43 -1.58 -7.50
C ILE A 30 4.15 -0.36 -6.63
N ILE A 31 3.85 -0.61 -5.34
CA ILE A 31 3.84 0.39 -4.29
C ILE A 31 4.80 -0.06 -3.19
N ASP A 32 5.59 0.88 -2.69
CA ASP A 32 6.63 0.66 -1.68
C ASP A 32 6.27 1.33 -0.35
N GLU A 33 7.17 1.21 0.63
CA GLU A 33 7.06 1.77 1.98
C GLU A 33 6.82 3.29 2.04
N GLU A 34 7.18 4.04 0.99
CA GLU A 34 6.96 5.49 0.92
C GLU A 34 5.54 5.86 0.50
N TYR A 35 4.76 4.91 -0.05
CA TYR A 35 3.37 5.15 -0.41
C TYR A 35 2.51 5.34 0.84
N GLU A 36 1.49 6.17 0.71
CA GLU A 36 0.41 6.28 1.67
C GLU A 36 -0.82 5.50 1.18
N ILE A 37 -1.50 4.82 2.09
CA ILE A 37 -2.75 4.12 1.87
C ILE A 37 -3.89 4.81 2.62
N TRP A 38 -5.10 4.70 2.08
CA TRP A 38 -6.31 5.24 2.70
C TRP A 38 -7.56 4.45 2.28
N ASN A 39 -8.55 4.38 3.16
CA ASN A 39 -9.91 3.94 2.87
C ASN A 39 -10.94 4.85 3.58
N PRO A 40 -12.24 4.80 3.22
CA PRO A 40 -13.28 5.65 3.81
C PRO A 40 -13.50 5.47 5.32
N GLU A 41 -13.06 4.36 5.92
CA GLU A 41 -13.16 4.11 7.37
C GLU A 41 -11.99 4.73 8.15
N MET A 42 -10.92 5.15 7.45
CA MET A 42 -9.75 5.79 8.05
C MET A 42 -9.92 7.30 8.17
N LYS A 43 -9.45 7.86 9.29
CA LYS A 43 -9.46 9.32 9.56
C LYS A 43 -8.63 10.12 8.54
N GLY A 44 -7.66 9.50 7.89
CA GLY A 44 -6.78 10.14 6.92
C GLY A 44 -5.76 9.15 6.36
N TRP A 45 -4.96 9.64 5.41
CA TRP A 45 -3.89 8.87 4.78
C TRP A 45 -2.86 8.42 5.81
N MET A 46 -2.38 7.20 5.65
CA MET A 46 -1.38 6.56 6.52
C MET A 46 -0.26 6.02 5.65
N LYS A 47 1.00 6.20 6.04
CA LYS A 47 2.11 5.56 5.30
C LYS A 47 1.98 4.05 5.36
N LEU A 48 2.35 3.38 4.27
CA LEU A 48 2.26 1.94 4.16
C LEU A 48 3.08 1.25 5.26
N VAL A 49 4.29 1.75 5.52
CA VAL A 49 5.17 1.26 6.60
C VAL A 49 4.58 1.41 7.99
N ASP A 50 3.70 2.39 8.23
CA ASP A 50 3.04 2.62 9.51
C ASP A 50 1.73 1.82 9.67
N SER A 51 1.36 1.05 8.64
CA SER A 51 0.11 0.28 8.60
C SER A 51 0.34 -1.21 8.87
N VAL A 52 -0.76 -1.94 9.10
CA VAL A 52 -0.74 -3.41 9.20
C VAL A 52 -0.26 -4.10 7.92
N TYR A 53 -0.29 -3.41 6.78
CA TYR A 53 0.17 -3.95 5.50
C TYR A 53 1.69 -3.86 5.31
N SER A 54 2.41 -3.22 6.24
CA SER A 54 3.87 -3.23 6.29
C SER A 54 4.44 -4.65 6.30
N PHE A 55 3.71 -5.61 6.88
CA PHE A 55 4.05 -7.03 6.87
C PHE A 55 4.16 -7.65 5.47
N TYR A 56 3.54 -7.04 4.46
CA TYR A 56 3.59 -7.53 3.07
C TYR A 56 4.67 -6.86 2.22
N ILE A 57 5.36 -5.85 2.77
CA ILE A 57 6.50 -5.22 2.09
C ILE A 57 7.60 -6.29 2.00
N PRO A 58 8.08 -6.63 0.79
CA PRO A 58 9.18 -7.55 0.64
C PRO A 58 10.42 -7.04 1.40
N GLU A 59 11.05 -7.90 2.19
CA GLU A 59 12.38 -7.58 2.74
C GLU A 59 13.32 -7.45 1.54
N LYS A 60 13.92 -6.26 1.36
CA LYS A 60 15.00 -6.11 0.39
C LYS A 60 16.15 -6.99 0.89
N GLU A 61 16.25 -8.18 0.33
CA GLU A 61 17.37 -9.07 0.56
C GLU A 61 18.61 -8.27 0.17
N ASN A 62 19.40 -7.87 1.17
CA ASN A 62 20.74 -7.34 0.93
C ASN A 62 21.53 -8.51 0.35
N GLU A 63 21.57 -8.63 -0.97
CA GLU A 63 22.58 -9.45 -1.64
C GLU A 63 23.94 -8.83 -1.31
N GLU A 64 24.61 -9.41 -0.30
CA GLU A 64 26.02 -9.18 0.04
C GLU A 64 26.98 -9.70 -1.04
#